data_AF-A0A843KW11-F1
#
_entry.id   AF-A0A843KW11-F1
#
_cell.length_a   1.000
_cell.length_b   1.000
_cell.length_c   1.000
_cell.angle_alpha   90.00
_cell.angle_beta   90.00
_cell.angle_gamma   90.00
#
_symmetry.space_group_name_H-M   'P 1'
#
loop_
_entity.id
_entity.type
_entity.pdbx_description
1 polymer ?
#
loop_
_entity_poly.entity_id
_entity_poly.type
_entity_poly.pdbx_seq_one_letter_code
_entity_poly.pdbx_strand_id
1 'polypeptide(L)' 'GNTALATAMGGTAVRETYYAQLRCHDPSGDDYYVTFTRKTVRLSSYQDDAIRDAVETWADAVGTLE' A
#
# COMPACT_ATOMS: atom_id res chain seq x y z
N GLY A 1 26.74 -7.91 18.57
CA GLY A 1 27.64 -6.91 17.99
C GLY A 1 27.24 -6.65 16.56
N ASN A 2 26.58 -5.51 16.30
CA ASN A 2 26.09 -5.17 14.96
C ASN A 2 27.16 -4.50 14.09
N THR A 3 28.18 -3.92 14.73
CA THR A 3 29.26 -3.16 14.07
C THR A 3 30.16 -4.05 13.22
N ALA A 4 30.54 -5.22 13.74
CA ALA A 4 31.41 -6.16 13.03
C ALA A 4 30.74 -6.74 11.76
N LEU A 5 29.43 -7.01 11.83
CA LEU A 5 28.65 -7.50 10.69
C LEU A 5 28.49 -6.42 9.62
N ALA A 6 28.25 -5.16 10.01
CA ALA A 6 28.13 -4.04 9.07
C ALA A 6 29.44 -3.75 8.32
N THR A 7 30.59 -3.82 9.02
CA THR A 7 31.91 -3.63 8.39
C THR A 7 32.27 -4.77 7.44
N ALA A 8 31.93 -6.01 7.79
CA ALA A 8 32.22 -7.18 6.94
C ALA A 8 31.41 -7.19 5.63
N MET A 9 30.19 -6.62 5.63
CA MET A 9 29.29 -6.65 4.47
C MET A 9 29.55 -5.54 3.45
N GLY A 10 30.36 -4.51 3.77
CA GLY A 10 30.79 -3.45 2.83
C GLY A 10 29.68 -2.59 2.20
N GLY A 11 28.41 -2.85 2.54
CA GLY A 11 27.24 -2.19 1.97
C GLY A 11 26.71 -1.07 2.86
N THR A 12 26.29 0.02 2.23
CA THR A 12 25.51 1.07 2.90
C THR A 12 24.09 0.58 3.10
N ALA A 13 23.58 0.61 4.33
CA ALA A 13 22.17 0.33 4.59
C ALA A 13 21.31 1.43 3.95
N VAL A 14 20.63 1.10 2.85
CA VAL A 14 19.67 1.99 2.19
C VAL A 14 18.26 1.50 2.48
N ARG A 15 17.38 2.42 2.87
CA ARG A 15 15.95 2.14 3.04
C ARG A 15 15.21 2.51 1.77
N GLU A 16 14.77 1.50 1.04
CA GLU A 16 13.98 1.68 -0.16
C GLU A 16 12.50 1.83 0.20
N THR A 17 11.81 2.73 -0.50
CA THR A 17 10.37 2.96 -0.34
C THR A 17 9.68 2.48 -1.61
N TYR A 18 8.98 1.37 -1.49
CA TYR A 18 8.16 0.81 -2.55
C TYR A 18 6.69 1.13 -2.29
N TYR A 19 5.97 1.51 -3.34
CA TYR A 19 4.51 1.65 -3.33
C TYR A 19 3.94 1.22 -4.68
N ALA A 20 2.70 0.76 -4.66
CA ALA A 20 1.92 0.48 -5.87
C ALA A 20 0.69 1.38 -5.86
N GLN A 21 0.41 2.04 -6.98
CA GLN A 21 -0.79 2.85 -7.14
C GLN A 21 -1.63 2.26 -8.26
N LEU A 22 -2.90 1.99 -7.95
CA LEU A 22 -3.89 1.50 -8.90
C LEU A 22 -4.90 2.62 -9.16
N ARG A 23 -5.27 2.80 -10.43
CA ARG A 23 -6.44 3.58 -10.82
C ARG A 23 -7.61 2.62 -10.97
N CYS A 24 -8.70 2.91 -10.28
CA CYS A 24 -9.90 2.10 -10.22
C CYS A 24 -11.10 2.93 -10.69
N HIS A 25 -12.08 2.24 -11.26
CA HIS A 25 -13.31 2.83 -11.75
C HIS A 25 -14.49 2.20 -11.01
N ASP A 26 -15.33 3.02 -10.40
CA ASP A 26 -16.58 2.59 -9.78
C ASP A 26 -17.68 2.46 -10.85
N PRO A 27 -18.58 1.45 -10.77
CA PRO A 27 -19.71 1.32 -11.68
C PRO A 27 -20.64 2.56 -11.74
N SER A 28 -20.63 3.40 -10.71
CA SER A 28 -21.38 4.66 -10.64
C SER A 28 -20.75 5.77 -11.50
N GLY A 29 -19.54 5.54 -12.02
CA GLY A 29 -18.82 6.44 -12.93
C GLY A 29 -17.64 7.20 -12.29
N ASP A 30 -17.40 7.02 -11.00
CA ASP A 30 -16.32 7.70 -10.27
C ASP A 30 -14.96 7.00 -10.46
N ASP A 31 -13.94 7.79 -10.76
CA ASP A 31 -12.55 7.32 -10.77
C ASP A 31 -11.89 7.58 -9.42
N TYR A 32 -11.27 6.55 -8.86
CA TYR A 32 -10.56 6.63 -7.59
C TYR A 32 -9.18 5.95 -7.67
N TYR A 33 -8.31 6.30 -6.72
CA TYR A 33 -6.96 5.73 -6.65
C TYR A 33 -6.75 5.00 -5.33
N VAL A 34 -6.24 3.77 -5.43
CA VAL A 34 -5.81 2.94 -4.29
C VAL A 34 -4.29 2.88 -4.30
N THR A 35 -3.66 3.37 -3.23
CA THR A 35 -2.21 3.33 -3.08
C THR A 35 -1.81 2.40 -1.93
N PHE A 36 -1.02 1.39 -2.25
CA PHE A 36 -0.44 0.45 -1.30
C PHE A 36 0.96 0.89 -0.94
N THR A 37 1.20 1.06 0.35
CA THR A 37 2.54 1.18 0.92
C THR A 37 2.82 -0.02 1.80
N ARG A 38 4.06 -0.13 2.30
CA ARG A 38 4.45 -1.19 3.25
C ARG A 38 3.53 -1.30 4.48
N LYS A 39 2.88 -0.22 4.91
CA LYS A 39 2.13 -0.20 6.18
C LYS A 39 0.69 0.27 6.05
N THR A 40 0.32 0.89 4.93
CA THR A 40 -0.97 1.54 4.81
C THR A 40 -1.51 1.39 3.39
N VAL A 41 -2.81 1.19 3.31
CA VAL A 41 -3.60 1.41 2.10
C VAL A 41 -4.19 2.81 2.19
N ARG A 42 -4.08 3.58 1.10
CA ARG A 42 -4.63 4.94 1.01
C ARG A 42 -5.60 5.02 -0.15
N LEU A 43 -6.81 5.49 0.12
CA LEU A 43 -7.83 5.81 -0.87
C LEU A 43 -7.82 7.33 -1.15
N SER A 44 -7.99 7.72 -2.42
CA SER A 44 -8.02 9.13 -2.82
C SER A 44 -8.91 9.35 -4.04
N SER A 45 -9.39 10.58 -4.21
CA SER A 45 -10.30 11.00 -5.29
C SER A 45 -11.68 10.34 -5.30
N TYR A 46 -12.05 9.61 -4.23
CA TYR A 46 -13.41 9.09 -4.09
C TYR A 46 -14.39 10.21 -3.71
N GLN A 47 -15.62 10.13 -4.21
CA GLN A 47 -16.70 11.08 -3.89
C GLN A 47 -17.85 10.40 -3.12
N ASP A 48 -18.01 9.08 -3.31
CA ASP A 48 -19.00 8.27 -2.61
C ASP A 48 -18.35 7.45 -1.48
N ASP A 49 -18.96 7.51 -0.29
CA ASP A 49 -18.55 6.71 0.87
C ASP A 49 -18.73 5.20 0.63
N ALA A 50 -19.65 4.80 -0.27
CA ALA A 50 -19.82 3.40 -0.66
C ALA A 50 -18.53 2.79 -1.25
N ILE A 51 -17.71 3.60 -1.93
CA ILE A 51 -16.40 3.18 -2.47
C ILE A 51 -15.44 2.87 -1.32
N ARG A 52 -15.41 3.72 -0.28
CA ARG A 52 -14.59 3.48 0.91
C ARG A 52 -15.03 2.19 1.59
N ASP A 53 -16.32 2.05 1.86
CA ASP A 53 -16.87 0.91 2.60
C ASP A 53 -16.62 -0.42 1.85
N ALA A 54 -16.68 -0.41 0.51
CA ALA A 54 -16.35 -1.57 -0.32
C ALA A 54 -14.85 -1.93 -0.24
N VAL A 55 -13.96 -0.94 -0.29
CA VAL A 55 -12.50 -1.16 -0.17
C VAL A 55 -12.13 -1.64 1.23
N GLU A 56 -12.75 -1.09 2.28
CA GLU A 56 -12.55 -1.53 3.66
C GLU A 56 -13.01 -2.99 3.83
N THR A 57 -14.20 -3.34 3.32
CA THR A 57 -14.71 -4.72 3.35
C THR A 57 -13.77 -5.70 2.65
N TRP A 58 -13.24 -5.32 1.49
CA TRP A 58 -12.25 -6.14 0.78
C TRP A 58 -10.95 -6.28 1.59
N ALA A 59 -10.45 -5.18 2.14
CA ALA A 59 -9.20 -5.18 2.91
C ALA A 59 -9.30 -6.08 4.16
N ASP A 60 -10.46 -6.07 4.84
CA ASP A 60 -10.72 -6.95 5.99
C ASP A 60 -10.81 -8.43 5.59
N ALA A 61 -11.31 -8.73 4.38
CA ALA A 61 -11.40 -10.09 3.87
C ALA A 61 -10.04 -10.67 3.42
N VAL A 62 -9.13 -9.82 2.92
CA VAL A 62 -7.78 -10.24 2.52
C VAL A 62 -6.85 -10.23 3.75
N GLY A 63 -6.98 -11.26 4.59
CA GLY A 63 -6.22 -11.40 5.83
C GLY A 63 -4.71 -11.69 5.64
N THR A 64 -4.30 -12.15 4.46
CA THR A 64 -2.89 -12.45 4.14
C THR A 64 -2.63 -12.38 2.64
N LEU A 65 -1.48 -11.83 2.25
CA LEU A 65 -0.96 -11.92 0.88
C LEU A 65 -0.23 -13.27 0.74
N GLU A 66 -0.70 -14.14 -0.14
CA GLU A 66 -0.09 -15.46 -0.46
C GLU A 66 1.23 -15.33 -1.25
#